data_AF-A0A431J385-F1
#
_entry.id   AF-A0A431J385-F1
#
_cell.length_a   1.000
_cell.length_b   1.000
_cell.length_c   1.000
_cell.angle_alpha   90.00
_cell.angle_beta   90.00
_cell.angle_gamma   90.00
#
_symmetry.space_group_name_H-M   'P 1'
#
loop_
_entity.id
_entity.type
_entity.pdbx_description
1 polymer ?
#
loop_
_entity_poly.entity_id
_entity_poly.type
_entity_poly.pdbx_seq_one_letter_code
_entity_poly.pdbx_strand_id
1 'polypeptide(L)'
;MKQFLILLITSSMLLLACKTSQENKTFDKIQKIENDTIRIANDKIEYEVIIIDPGFSSWFNGHAKPKNYYSQNYLESHNRIWVSEWNRRAMLPLQYNPNLYEMTIDYQTNIDYGYDVNYMLYYYLVYFQITNKQQLGGYTPRI
;
A
#
# COMPACT_ATOMS: atom_id res chain seq x y z
N MET A 1 -12.85 -45.24 28.95
CA MET A 1 -12.16 -45.53 27.67
C MET A 1 -12.91 -44.99 26.44
N LYS A 2 -14.21 -45.24 26.28
CA LYS A 2 -15.02 -44.71 25.14
C LYS A 2 -15.04 -43.18 25.02
N GLN A 3 -15.10 -42.44 26.14
CA GLN A 3 -15.12 -40.97 26.12
C GLN A 3 -13.77 -40.32 25.73
N PHE A 4 -12.65 -40.97 26.07
CA PHE A 4 -11.32 -40.54 25.59
C PHE A 4 -11.14 -40.76 24.09
N LEU A 5 -11.72 -41.84 23.54
CA LEU A 5 -11.70 -42.12 22.09
C LEU A 5 -12.50 -41.08 21.29
N ILE A 6 -13.65 -40.62 21.82
CA ILE A 6 -14.46 -39.59 21.17
C ILE A 6 -13.73 -38.24 21.13
N LEU A 7 -13.03 -37.86 22.21
CA LEU A 7 -12.25 -36.62 22.30
C LEU A 7 -11.03 -36.61 21.36
N LEU A 8 -10.44 -37.77 21.09
CA LEU A 8 -9.29 -37.91 20.19
C LEU A 8 -9.72 -37.84 18.71
N ILE A 9 -10.91 -38.34 18.39
CA ILE A 9 -11.50 -38.28 17.04
C ILE A 9 -11.94 -36.84 16.69
N THR A 10 -12.53 -36.10 17.62
CA THR A 10 -12.96 -34.71 17.38
C THR A 10 -11.77 -33.74 17.23
N SER A 11 -10.67 -33.97 17.95
CA SER A 11 -9.43 -33.19 17.82
C SER A 11 -8.76 -33.38 16.45
N SER A 12 -8.79 -34.60 15.90
CA SER A 12 -8.20 -34.92 14.59
C SER A 12 -8.92 -34.22 13.41
N MET A 13 -10.23 -33.98 13.53
CA MET A 13 -11.01 -33.31 12.48
C MET A 13 -10.72 -31.81 12.33
N LEU A 14 -10.13 -31.16 13.33
CA LEU A 14 -9.75 -29.74 13.27
C LEU A 14 -8.51 -29.49 12.40
N LEU A 15 -7.68 -30.51 12.15
CA LEU A 15 -6.43 -30.37 11.39
C LEU A 15 -6.62 -30.40 9.87
N LEU A 16 -7.80 -30.77 9.37
CA LEU A 16 -8.07 -30.93 7.93
C LEU A 16 -8.78 -29.72 7.28
N ALA A 17 -9.16 -28.70 8.05
CA ALA A 17 -9.97 -27.59 7.58
C ALA A 17 -9.17 -26.41 6.96
N CYS A 18 -7.83 -26.44 6.99
CA CYS A 18 -7.01 -25.36 6.45
C CYS A 18 -6.57 -25.66 5.00
N LYS A 19 -7.49 -25.55 4.04
CA LYS A 19 -7.14 -25.46 2.62
C LYS A 19 -7.31 -24.01 2.18
N THR A 20 -6.23 -23.25 2.15
CA THR A 20 -6.25 -21.91 1.52
C THR A 20 -6.39 -22.09 0.02
N SER A 21 -7.39 -21.44 -0.59
CA SER A 21 -7.54 -21.45 -2.05
C SER A 21 -6.40 -20.64 -2.64
N GLN A 22 -5.47 -21.31 -3.32
CA GLN A 22 -4.35 -20.65 -3.98
C GLN A 22 -4.85 -20.15 -5.34
N GLU A 23 -5.39 -18.93 -5.38
CA GLU A 23 -5.69 -18.28 -6.66
C GLU A 23 -4.38 -18.08 -7.44
N ASN A 24 -4.38 -18.53 -8.71
CA ASN A 24 -3.28 -18.29 -9.64
C ASN A 24 -3.24 -16.80 -9.96
N LYS A 25 -2.50 -16.02 -9.17
CA LYS A 25 -2.30 -14.59 -9.41
C LYS A 25 -1.48 -14.39 -10.68
N THR A 26 -2.08 -13.76 -11.68
CA THR A 26 -1.38 -13.27 -12.86
C THR A 26 -0.71 -11.94 -12.48
N PHE A 27 0.62 -11.91 -12.53
CA PHE A 27 1.40 -10.71 -12.24
C PHE A 27 1.71 -10.00 -13.55
N ASP A 28 1.15 -8.80 -13.72
CA ASP A 28 1.50 -7.98 -14.87
C ASP A 28 2.89 -7.38 -14.68
N LYS A 29 3.63 -7.30 -15.78
CA LYS A 29 4.94 -6.66 -15.79
C LYS A 29 4.80 -5.18 -15.46
N ILE A 30 5.66 -4.68 -14.57
CA ILE A 30 5.72 -3.27 -14.22
C ILE A 30 6.07 -2.47 -15.48
N GLN A 31 5.22 -1.51 -15.84
CA GLN A 31 5.59 -0.49 -16.83
C GLN A 31 6.66 0.41 -16.22
N LYS A 32 7.78 0.53 -16.91
CA LYS A 32 8.87 1.41 -16.49
C LYS A 32 8.40 2.85 -16.53
N ILE A 33 8.61 3.58 -15.45
CA ILE A 33 8.31 5.01 -15.36
C ILE A 33 9.52 5.78 -15.87
N GLU A 34 9.31 6.63 -16.88
CA GLU A 34 10.40 7.36 -17.55
C GLU A 34 10.45 8.85 -17.19
N ASN A 35 9.39 9.39 -16.56
CA ASN A 35 9.25 10.81 -16.25
C ASN A 35 9.21 11.08 -14.74
N ASP A 36 9.69 12.25 -14.32
CA ASP A 36 9.69 12.69 -12.90
C ASP A 36 8.32 13.16 -12.42
N THR A 37 7.44 13.53 -13.36
CA THR A 37 6.02 13.79 -13.10
C THR A 37 5.21 12.58 -13.53
N ILE A 38 4.56 11.93 -12.58
CA ILE A 38 3.71 10.77 -12.80
C ILE A 38 2.28 11.21 -12.59
N ARG A 39 1.46 11.07 -13.63
CA ARG A 39 0.02 11.27 -13.56
C ARG A 39 -0.67 9.95 -13.84
N ILE A 40 -1.38 9.43 -12.83
CA ILE A 40 -2.20 8.23 -12.97
C ILE A 40 -3.63 8.59 -12.64
N ALA A 41 -4.50 8.41 -13.62
CA ALA A 41 -5.93 8.55 -13.50
C ALA A 41 -6.58 7.17 -13.64
N ASN A 42 -7.72 7.00 -12.98
CA ASN A 42 -8.60 5.86 -13.23
C ASN A 42 -9.63 6.30 -14.26
N ASP A 43 -9.63 5.75 -15.48
CA ASP A 43 -10.53 6.22 -16.55
C ASP A 43 -12.04 6.16 -16.21
N LYS A 44 -12.42 5.44 -15.15
CA LYS A 44 -13.81 5.37 -14.66
C LYS A 44 -14.17 6.50 -13.69
N ILE A 45 -13.21 7.28 -13.22
CA ILE A 45 -13.37 8.21 -12.10
C ILE A 45 -12.48 9.45 -12.31
N GLU A 46 -12.93 10.62 -11.88
CA GLU A 46 -12.21 11.88 -12.13
C GLU A 46 -11.00 12.13 -11.20
N TYR A 47 -10.51 11.10 -10.51
CA TYR A 47 -9.43 11.26 -9.53
C TYR A 47 -8.07 10.85 -10.10
N GLU A 48 -7.08 11.70 -9.84
CA GLU A 48 -5.71 11.54 -10.28
C GLU A 48 -4.74 11.64 -9.10
N VAL A 49 -3.66 10.87 -9.18
CA VAL A 49 -2.46 11.11 -8.37
C VAL A 49 -1.41 11.73 -9.27
N ILE A 50 -0.94 12.90 -8.88
CA ILE A 50 0.19 13.59 -9.49
C ILE A 50 1.34 13.54 -8.48
N ILE A 51 2.42 12.87 -8.85
CA ILE A 51 3.65 12.82 -8.07
C ILE A 51 4.72 13.57 -8.85
N ILE A 52 5.38 14.53 -8.19
CA ILE A 52 6.47 15.33 -8.74
C ILE A 52 7.67 15.12 -7.82
N ASP A 53 8.46 14.08 -8.09
CA ASP A 53 9.67 13.78 -7.32
C ASP A 53 10.70 13.11 -8.24
N PRO A 54 11.87 13.73 -8.49
CA PRO A 54 12.85 13.22 -9.44
C PRO A 54 13.52 11.92 -8.99
N GLY A 55 13.49 11.59 -7.69
CA GLY A 55 14.04 10.33 -7.20
C GLY A 55 13.05 9.17 -7.28
N PHE A 56 11.75 9.47 -7.28
CA PHE A 56 10.71 8.44 -7.16
C PHE A 56 10.67 7.49 -8.36
N SER A 57 10.71 7.98 -9.60
CA SER A 57 10.62 7.13 -10.79
C SER A 57 11.74 6.09 -10.87
N SER A 58 12.98 6.51 -10.58
CA SER A 58 14.13 5.61 -10.52
C SER A 58 13.99 4.58 -9.40
N TRP A 59 13.62 5.03 -8.20
CA TRP A 59 13.40 4.14 -7.06
C TRP A 59 12.29 3.13 -7.33
N PHE A 60 11.16 3.58 -7.87
CA PHE A 60 9.99 2.77 -8.18
C PHE A 60 10.36 1.62 -9.13
N ASN A 61 11.06 1.94 -10.23
CA ASN A 61 11.48 0.95 -11.22
C ASN A 61 12.39 -0.15 -10.65
N GLY A 62 13.15 0.15 -9.59
CA GLY A 62 14.05 -0.81 -8.94
C GLY A 62 13.43 -1.61 -7.79
N HIS A 63 12.35 -1.10 -7.18
CA HIS A 63 11.85 -1.62 -5.90
C HIS A 63 10.39 -2.08 -5.93
N ALA A 64 9.58 -1.55 -6.85
CA ALA A 64 8.17 -1.90 -6.93
C ALA A 64 8.00 -3.39 -7.22
N LYS A 65 7.05 -4.02 -6.54
CA LYS A 65 6.62 -5.39 -6.85
C LYS A 65 5.65 -5.33 -8.03
N PRO A 66 5.54 -6.39 -8.84
CA PRO A 66 4.59 -6.45 -9.95
C PRO A 66 3.16 -6.08 -9.54
N LYS A 67 2.38 -5.56 -10.49
CA LYS A 67 0.94 -5.33 -10.24
C LYS A 67 0.29 -6.65 -9.81
N ASN A 68 -0.76 -6.54 -8.99
CA ASN A 68 -1.47 -7.64 -8.33
C ASN A 68 -0.69 -8.42 -7.27
N TYR A 69 0.56 -8.03 -6.96
CA TYR A 69 1.27 -8.55 -5.78
C TYR A 69 0.52 -8.25 -4.49
N TYR A 70 0.22 -6.98 -4.26
CA TYR A 70 -0.69 -6.52 -3.22
C TYR A 70 -2.12 -6.42 -3.75
N SER A 71 -3.11 -6.76 -2.94
CA SER A 71 -4.52 -6.51 -3.25
C SER A 71 -4.87 -5.04 -3.07
N GLN A 72 -5.93 -4.59 -3.74
CA GLN A 72 -6.42 -3.22 -3.56
C GLN A 72 -6.70 -2.89 -2.08
N ASN A 73 -7.43 -3.77 -1.38
CA ASN A 73 -7.71 -3.60 0.05
C ASN A 73 -6.45 -3.45 0.91
N TYR A 74 -5.38 -4.16 0.57
CA TYR A 74 -4.09 -4.02 1.27
C TYR A 74 -3.52 -2.62 1.06
N LEU A 75 -3.46 -2.16 -0.19
CA LEU A 75 -2.94 -0.85 -0.56
C LEU A 75 -3.74 0.25 0.11
N GLU A 76 -5.07 0.20 0.01
CA GLU A 76 -5.97 1.18 0.62
C GLU A 76 -5.81 1.25 2.13
N SER A 77 -5.73 0.10 2.81
CA SER A 77 -5.60 0.07 4.27
C SER A 77 -4.33 0.79 4.75
N HIS A 78 -3.23 0.66 4.01
CA HIS A 78 -1.98 1.36 4.32
C HIS A 78 -2.06 2.84 3.94
N ASN A 79 -2.53 3.15 2.74
CA ASN A 79 -2.67 4.52 2.24
C ASN A 79 -3.51 5.38 3.20
N ARG A 80 -4.62 4.86 3.72
CA ARG A 80 -5.48 5.58 4.68
C ARG A 80 -4.70 6.03 5.92
N ILE A 81 -3.92 5.14 6.51
CA ILE A 81 -3.14 5.42 7.73
C ILE A 81 -2.03 6.42 7.41
N TRP A 82 -1.26 6.17 6.36
CA TRP A 82 -0.09 6.96 6.01
C TRP A 82 -0.45 8.35 5.51
N VAL A 83 -1.52 8.49 4.71
CA VAL A 83 -2.03 9.79 4.28
C VAL A 83 -2.55 10.61 5.47
N SER A 84 -3.25 9.98 6.41
CA SER A 84 -3.72 10.68 7.61
C SER A 84 -2.54 11.28 8.41
N GLU A 85 -1.47 10.50 8.60
CA GLU A 85 -0.29 10.98 9.32
C GLU A 85 0.51 12.00 8.51
N TRP A 86 0.65 11.81 7.19
CA TRP A 86 1.22 12.81 6.28
C TRP A 86 0.50 14.15 6.41
N ASN A 87 -0.83 14.15 6.28
CA ASN A 87 -1.66 15.36 6.35
C ASN A 87 -1.54 16.04 7.70
N ARG A 88 -1.53 15.26 8.80
CA ARG A 88 -1.31 15.81 10.14
C ARG A 88 0.04 16.54 10.24
N ARG A 89 1.11 16.00 9.65
CA ARG A 89 2.44 16.63 9.65
C ARG A 89 2.53 17.85 8.75
N ALA A 90 1.92 17.80 7.56
CA ALA A 90 1.83 18.94 6.65
C ALA A 90 1.14 20.15 7.31
N MET A 91 0.16 19.90 8.18
CA MET A 91 -0.54 20.94 8.95
C MET A 91 0.24 21.47 10.18
N LEU A 92 1.40 20.89 10.50
CA LEU A 92 2.21 21.25 11.68
C LEU A 92 3.65 21.67 11.27
N PRO A 93 3.82 22.73 10.47
CA PRO A 93 5.12 23.14 9.93
C PRO A 93 6.12 23.64 11.00
N LEU A 94 5.65 23.96 12.21
CA LEU A 94 6.53 24.29 13.34
C LEU A 94 7.15 23.05 14.01
N GLN A 95 6.57 21.87 13.79
CA GLN A 95 7.04 20.61 14.38
C GLN A 95 7.73 19.71 13.34
N TYR A 96 7.28 19.77 12.08
CA TYR A 96 7.78 18.93 10.99
C TYR A 96 8.40 19.80 9.90
N ASN A 97 9.43 19.29 9.25
CA ASN A 97 10.11 20.00 8.17
C ASN A 97 9.13 20.26 7.02
N PRO A 98 8.79 21.53 6.70
CA PRO A 98 7.83 21.84 5.65
C PRO A 98 8.31 21.42 4.25
N ASN A 99 9.63 21.31 4.06
CA ASN A 99 10.21 20.82 2.79
C ASN A 99 10.02 19.30 2.58
N LEU A 100 9.58 18.56 3.62
CA LEU A 100 9.23 17.15 3.49
C LEU A 100 7.72 16.94 3.32
N TYR A 101 6.91 17.87 3.82
CA TYR A 101 5.45 17.77 3.88
C TYR A 101 4.81 19.01 3.26
N GLU A 102 5.02 19.20 1.96
CA GLU A 102 4.66 20.44 1.26
C GLU A 102 3.15 20.68 1.16
N MET A 103 2.39 19.62 0.86
CA MET A 103 0.94 19.71 0.62
C MET A 103 0.19 18.52 1.21
N THR A 104 -1.06 18.75 1.61
CA THR A 104 -1.96 17.67 2.04
C THR A 104 -2.45 16.87 0.83
N ILE A 105 -2.70 15.58 1.05
CA ILE A 105 -3.24 14.65 0.06
C ILE A 105 -4.74 14.48 0.35
N ASP A 106 -5.60 14.83 -0.62
CA ASP A 106 -7.05 14.60 -0.51
C ASP A 106 -7.40 13.14 -0.82
N TYR A 107 -7.33 12.31 0.21
CA TYR A 107 -7.62 10.88 0.13
C TYR A 107 -8.80 10.53 1.04
N GLN A 108 -9.96 10.28 0.44
CA GLN A 108 -11.22 10.01 1.13
C GLN A 108 -11.47 8.52 1.27
N THR A 109 -11.82 8.08 2.47
CA THR A 109 -11.97 6.66 2.83
C THR A 109 -13.18 5.97 2.17
N ASN A 110 -14.16 6.73 1.72
CA ASN A 110 -15.38 6.25 1.09
C ASN A 110 -15.31 6.25 -0.45
N ILE A 111 -14.19 6.68 -1.03
CA ILE A 111 -13.98 6.71 -2.48
C ILE A 111 -13.09 5.53 -2.88
N ASP A 112 -13.55 4.75 -3.85
CA ASP A 112 -12.73 3.75 -4.52
C ASP A 112 -11.94 4.44 -5.64
N TYR A 113 -10.68 4.75 -5.39
CA TYR A 113 -9.79 5.35 -6.39
C TYR A 113 -9.31 4.34 -7.46
N GLY A 114 -9.58 3.05 -7.26
CA GLY A 114 -9.08 1.95 -8.08
C GLY A 114 -7.65 1.54 -7.75
N TYR A 115 -7.27 0.41 -8.34
CA TYR A 115 -5.99 -0.25 -8.05
C TYR A 115 -4.78 0.60 -8.38
N ASP A 116 -4.71 1.17 -9.58
CA ASP A 116 -3.50 1.84 -10.09
C ASP A 116 -3.17 3.11 -9.30
N VAL A 117 -4.19 3.88 -8.93
CA VAL A 117 -4.04 5.07 -8.08
C VAL A 117 -3.51 4.67 -6.70
N ASN A 118 -4.14 3.67 -6.07
CA ASN A 118 -3.73 3.17 -4.77
C ASN A 118 -2.32 2.57 -4.78
N TYR A 119 -1.99 1.85 -5.83
CA TYR A 119 -0.69 1.22 -6.02
C TYR A 119 0.41 2.27 -6.15
N MET A 120 0.18 3.33 -6.93
CA MET A 120 1.17 4.40 -7.08
C MET A 120 1.34 5.21 -5.80
N LEU A 121 0.25 5.62 -5.16
CA LEU A 121 0.28 6.33 -3.89
C LEU A 121 1.00 5.52 -2.79
N TYR A 122 0.72 4.22 -2.73
CA TYR A 122 1.38 3.31 -1.79
C TYR A 122 2.89 3.32 -1.97
N TYR A 123 3.37 3.12 -3.21
CA TYR A 123 4.81 3.08 -3.45
C TYR A 123 5.49 4.43 -3.24
N TYR A 124 4.81 5.54 -3.52
CA TYR A 124 5.32 6.86 -3.20
C TYR A 124 5.48 7.05 -1.68
N LEU A 125 4.49 6.67 -0.89
CA LEU A 125 4.56 6.75 0.58
C LEU A 125 5.61 5.80 1.17
N VAL A 126 5.85 4.64 0.55
CA VAL A 126 6.96 3.74 0.91
C VAL A 126 8.31 4.40 0.60
N TYR A 127 8.49 4.89 -0.62
CA TYR A 127 9.69 5.61 -1.04
C TYR A 127 10.00 6.77 -0.10
N PHE A 128 9.01 7.61 0.19
CA PHE A 128 9.17 8.75 1.08
C PHE A 128 9.65 8.34 2.47
N GLN A 129 9.00 7.31 3.06
CA GLN A 129 9.36 6.82 4.39
C GLN A 129 10.80 6.28 4.44
N ILE A 130 11.22 5.54 3.43
CA ILE A 130 12.57 4.96 3.36
C ILE A 130 13.62 6.06 3.12
N THR A 131 13.43 6.88 2.09
CA THR A 131 14.38 7.91 1.66
C THR A 131 14.59 8.97 2.73
N ASN A 132 13.51 9.38 3.40
CA ASN A 132 13.56 10.43 4.43
C ASN A 132 13.63 9.90 5.86
N LYS A 133 13.74 8.57 6.04
CA LYS A 133 13.74 7.88 7.35
C LYS A 133 12.55 8.29 8.23
N GLN A 134 11.39 8.44 7.61
CA GLN A 134 10.14 8.79 8.27
C GLN A 134 9.31 7.54 8.53
N GLN A 135 8.48 7.61 9.58
CA GLN A 135 7.53 6.56 9.92
C GLN A 135 6.13 7.18 9.96
N LEU A 136 5.29 6.85 8.97
CA LEU A 136 3.91 7.36 8.86
C LEU A 136 2.87 6.44 9.50
N GLY A 137 3.29 5.30 10.06
CA GLY A 137 2.41 4.31 10.69
C GLY A 137 3.19 3.28 11.51
N GLY A 138 2.53 2.21 11.95
CA GLY A 138 3.07 1.27 12.95
C GLY A 138 4.50 0.75 12.71
N TYR A 139 4.91 0.53 11.45
CA TYR A 139 6.28 0.18 11.10
C TYR A 139 6.70 0.85 9.79
N THR A 140 7.99 1.14 9.65
CA THR A 140 8.57 1.57 8.37
C THR A 140 8.53 0.40 7.38
N PRO A 141 8.01 0.60 6.16
CA PRO A 141 8.02 -0.44 5.12
C PRO A 141 9.44 -0.99 4.88
N ARG A 142 9.52 -2.30 4.61
CA ARG A 142 10.76 -2.98 4.22
C ARG A 142 10.61 -3.46 2.78
N ILE A 143 11.66 -3.28 1.97
CA ILE A 143 11.72 -3.59 0.54
C ILE A 143 12.28 -4.98 0.27
#